data_AF-A0A2X0QVW5-F1
#
_entry.id   AF-A0A2X0QVW5-F1
#
_cell.length_a   1.000
_cell.length_b   1.000
_cell.length_c   1.000
_cell.angle_alpha   90.00
_cell.angle_beta   90.00
_cell.angle_gamma   90.00
#
_symmetry.space_group_name_H-M   'P 1'
#
loop_
_entity.id
_entity.type
_entity.pdbx_description
1 polymer ?
#
loop_
_entity_poly.entity_id
_entity_poly.type
_entity_poly.pdbx_seq_one_letter_code
_entity_poly.pdbx_strand_id
1 'polypeptide(L)'
;MSRIIAPQSVTLVLPVYNEIENVGSLLSELYLADFSRFVKRVIYVDDDSPDGTSEHIKNTRFPLEVLCLHRIGRQGLGSAVVEGMLLADTEYVAVMDADGQHSPVDLVRMIQMLQETGANILIGSRFKDKVSQESHTGFRNGLSRFGNRISRFLLNQTLTDPLTGFFLMERKLFLEVARIIRPSGFKILFEILYSLRSRNLLIREMQISFRPRNAGESKLDSAVVLDFVGQVLSRMSNGVIPEKFPGFAIIGGSGVVIHFAVLYCLLFVYGQTFLASQGTAILVAIVWNYTLNNRLTFRRNRRHGAKWFRGLALFMMVCSAGALVNLGVAGMLNGSGLAWWVSGLAGILAGVGWNYSMSRFLVWKT
;
A
#
# COMPACT_ATOMS: atom_id res chain seq x y z
N MET A 1 -10.73 33.90 -3.28
CA MET A 1 -9.82 34.65 -4.16
C MET A 1 -9.23 33.65 -5.14
N SER A 2 -9.46 33.83 -6.43
CA SER A 2 -8.86 32.99 -7.46
C SER A 2 -7.33 33.17 -7.45
N ARG A 3 -6.59 32.08 -7.65
CA ARG A 3 -5.14 32.11 -7.86
C ARG A 3 -4.85 32.00 -9.36
N ILE A 4 -4.02 32.91 -9.86
CA ILE A 4 -3.51 32.81 -11.23
C ILE A 4 -2.40 31.76 -11.21
N ILE A 5 -2.72 30.54 -11.65
CA ILE A 5 -1.69 29.52 -11.93
C ILE A 5 -1.00 29.94 -13.23
N ALA A 6 0.31 30.22 -13.16
CA ALA A 6 1.11 30.56 -14.33
C ALA A 6 1.09 29.41 -15.36
N PRO A 7 1.22 29.71 -16.67
CA PRO A 7 1.37 28.65 -17.66
C PRO A 7 2.57 27.76 -17.31
N GLN A 8 2.46 26.46 -17.60
CA GLN A 8 3.55 25.50 -17.35
C GLN A 8 4.07 25.52 -15.89
N SER A 9 3.17 25.54 -14.92
CA SER A 9 3.49 25.54 -13.48
C SER A 9 3.14 24.23 -12.77
N VAL A 10 2.82 23.19 -13.54
CA VAL A 10 2.53 21.84 -13.03
C VAL A 10 3.56 20.85 -13.56
N THR A 11 4.06 19.98 -12.68
CA THR A 11 4.78 18.75 -13.02
C THR A 11 3.86 17.58 -12.76
N LEU A 12 3.68 16.71 -13.75
CA LEU A 12 2.92 15.48 -13.61
C LEU A 12 3.86 14.31 -13.31
N VAL A 13 3.60 13.58 -12.22
CA VAL A 13 4.34 12.39 -11.80
C VAL A 13 3.52 11.14 -12.10
N LEU A 14 4.12 10.20 -12.83
CA LEU A 14 3.52 8.95 -13.28
C LEU A 14 4.36 7.75 -12.83
N PRO A 15 4.03 7.11 -11.70
CA PRO A 15 4.69 5.87 -11.31
C PRO A 15 4.28 4.73 -12.27
N VAL A 16 5.27 3.99 -12.78
CA VAL A 16 5.07 2.90 -13.74
C VAL A 16 5.82 1.63 -13.33
N TYR A 17 5.22 0.48 -13.62
CA TYR A 17 5.86 -0.82 -13.53
C TYR A 17 5.12 -1.82 -14.43
N ASN A 18 5.79 -2.30 -15.48
CA ASN A 18 5.20 -3.10 -16.56
C ASN A 18 4.01 -2.40 -17.24
N GLU A 19 4.23 -1.19 -17.77
CA GLU A 19 3.18 -0.34 -18.34
C GLU A 19 3.51 0.09 -19.79
N ILE A 20 4.36 -0.66 -20.50
CA ILE A 20 4.84 -0.30 -21.84
C ILE A 20 3.71 0.04 -22.82
N GLU A 21 2.61 -0.71 -22.78
CA GLU A 21 1.45 -0.52 -23.66
C GLU A 21 0.66 0.77 -23.36
N ASN A 22 0.70 1.25 -22.11
CA ASN A 22 -0.09 2.39 -21.66
C ASN A 22 0.64 3.73 -21.85
N VAL A 23 1.98 3.75 -21.89
CA VAL A 23 2.78 4.98 -22.02
C VAL A 23 2.39 5.80 -23.25
N GLY A 24 2.34 5.17 -24.43
CA GLY A 24 2.04 5.86 -25.69
C GLY A 24 0.60 6.40 -25.75
N SER A 25 -0.37 5.60 -25.29
CA SER A 25 -1.78 6.00 -25.19
C SER A 25 -1.94 7.19 -24.25
N LEU A 26 -1.32 7.14 -23.07
CA LEU A 26 -1.43 8.20 -22.07
C LEU A 26 -0.81 9.51 -22.57
N LEU A 27 0.36 9.47 -23.19
CA LEU A 27 0.97 10.65 -23.81
C LEU A 27 0.09 11.25 -24.90
N SER A 28 -0.53 10.41 -25.72
CA SER A 28 -1.47 10.89 -26.75
C SER A 28 -2.70 11.57 -26.13
N GLU A 29 -3.29 11.00 -25.08
CA GLU A 29 -4.40 11.63 -24.35
C GLU A 29 -3.98 12.94 -23.68
N LEU A 30 -2.77 13.01 -23.13
CA LEU A 30 -2.19 14.24 -22.57
C LEU A 30 -2.09 15.33 -23.63
N TYR A 31 -1.62 14.99 -24.84
CA TYR A 31 -1.50 15.95 -25.94
C TYR A 31 -2.87 16.52 -26.34
N LEU A 32 -3.87 15.64 -26.53
CA LEU A 32 -5.21 16.02 -26.98
C LEU A 32 -5.97 16.87 -25.96
N ALA A 33 -5.63 16.77 -24.68
CA ALA A 33 -6.25 17.54 -23.61
C ALA A 33 -5.68 18.97 -23.44
N ASP A 34 -4.86 19.46 -24.37
CA ASP A 34 -4.21 20.80 -24.33
C ASP A 34 -3.37 21.00 -23.04
N PHE A 35 -2.69 19.95 -22.60
CA PHE A 35 -1.90 19.97 -21.37
C PHE A 35 -0.78 20.99 -21.35
N SER A 36 -0.20 21.29 -22.51
CA SER A 36 0.96 22.18 -22.64
C SER A 36 0.71 23.59 -22.15
N ARG A 37 -0.56 23.98 -22.01
CA ARG A 37 -0.93 25.24 -21.37
C ARG A 37 -0.59 25.28 -19.88
N PHE A 38 -0.72 24.16 -19.18
CA PHE A 38 -0.62 24.11 -17.71
C PHE A 38 0.55 23.27 -17.20
N VAL A 39 0.87 22.18 -17.89
CA VAL A 39 1.90 21.22 -17.49
C VAL A 39 3.19 21.51 -18.23
N LYS A 40 4.26 21.70 -17.46
CA LYS A 40 5.63 21.93 -17.97
C LYS A 40 6.27 20.63 -18.43
N ARG A 41 6.16 19.60 -17.59
CA ARG A 41 6.85 18.33 -17.76
C ARG A 41 6.09 17.16 -17.16
N VAL A 42 6.40 15.98 -17.67
CA VAL A 42 5.92 14.68 -17.19
C VAL A 42 7.13 13.88 -16.72
N ILE A 43 7.08 13.40 -15.48
CA ILE A 43 8.11 12.55 -14.88
C ILE A 43 7.52 11.16 -14.71
N TYR A 44 7.95 10.23 -15.55
CA TYR A 44 7.74 8.81 -15.32
C TYR A 44 8.76 8.32 -14.30
N VAL A 45 8.30 7.53 -13.32
CA VAL A 45 9.16 6.88 -12.33
C VAL A 45 9.00 5.37 -12.46
N ASP A 46 10.02 4.72 -13.02
CA ASP A 46 10.02 3.30 -13.38
C ASP A 46 10.82 2.46 -12.40
N ASP A 47 10.20 1.38 -11.90
CA ASP A 47 10.74 0.48 -10.88
C ASP A 47 11.48 -0.73 -11.49
N ASP A 48 12.31 -0.45 -12.49
CA ASP A 48 13.09 -1.44 -13.23
C ASP A 48 12.18 -2.45 -13.95
N SER A 49 11.28 -1.93 -14.78
CA SER A 49 10.32 -2.76 -15.50
C SER A 49 11.04 -3.72 -16.46
N PRO A 50 10.85 -5.06 -16.34
CA PRO A 50 11.48 -6.03 -17.23
C PRO A 50 10.92 -6.03 -18.67
N ASP A 51 9.82 -5.32 -18.93
CA ASP A 51 9.15 -5.28 -20.24
C ASP A 51 9.73 -4.21 -21.20
N GLY A 52 10.73 -3.43 -20.75
CA GLY A 52 11.30 -2.34 -21.54
C GLY A 52 10.53 -1.01 -21.46
N THR A 53 9.63 -0.84 -20.48
CA THR A 53 8.90 0.42 -20.23
C THR A 53 9.84 1.62 -20.18
N SER A 54 10.97 1.51 -19.48
CA SER A 54 11.92 2.63 -19.29
C SER A 54 12.54 3.08 -20.62
N GLU A 55 12.93 2.13 -21.47
CA GLU A 55 13.52 2.35 -22.79
C GLU A 55 12.49 2.97 -23.73
N HIS A 56 11.25 2.50 -23.68
CA HIS A 56 10.16 3.06 -24.46
C HIS A 56 9.91 4.53 -24.11
N ILE A 57 9.87 4.88 -22.82
CA ILE A 57 9.71 6.28 -22.39
C ILE A 57 10.88 7.15 -22.87
N LYS A 58 12.13 6.70 -22.70
CA LYS A 58 13.32 7.46 -23.11
C LYS A 58 13.38 7.71 -24.62
N ASN A 59 12.87 6.78 -25.42
CA ASN A 59 12.84 6.89 -26.88
C ASN A 59 11.61 7.65 -27.40
N THR A 60 10.62 7.93 -26.56
CA THR A 60 9.42 8.64 -26.96
C THR A 60 9.71 10.13 -27.13
N ARG A 61 9.47 10.65 -28.34
CA ARG A 61 9.50 12.09 -28.59
C ARG A 61 8.12 12.68 -28.40
N PHE A 62 8.03 13.71 -27.57
CA PHE A 62 6.77 14.33 -27.22
C PHE A 62 6.96 15.86 -27.12
N PRO A 63 5.93 16.68 -27.42
CA PRO A 63 6.04 18.14 -27.35
C PRO A 63 6.30 18.69 -25.94
N LEU A 64 5.88 17.95 -24.90
CA LEU A 64 6.24 18.23 -23.52
C LEU A 64 7.56 17.58 -23.14
N GLU A 65 8.26 18.19 -22.19
CA GLU A 65 9.42 17.57 -21.57
C GLU A 65 8.99 16.30 -20.83
N VAL A 66 9.43 15.14 -21.32
CA VAL A 66 9.18 13.83 -20.69
C VAL A 66 10.50 13.33 -20.11
N LEU A 67 10.51 13.07 -18.81
CA LEU A 67 11.64 12.52 -18.07
C LEU A 67 11.32 11.11 -17.60
N CYS A 68 12.31 10.23 -17.62
CA CYS A 68 12.22 8.89 -17.06
C CYS A 68 13.23 8.74 -15.92
N LEU A 69 12.75 8.64 -14.67
CA LEU A 69 13.53 8.21 -13.52
C LEU A 69 13.48 6.68 -13.44
N HIS A 70 14.54 6.03 -13.90
CA HIS A 70 14.69 4.56 -13.81
C HIS A 70 15.36 4.17 -12.49
N ARG A 71 14.66 3.41 -11.66
CA ARG A 71 15.07 3.07 -10.29
C ARG A 71 15.57 1.63 -10.17
N ILE A 72 16.87 1.43 -10.43
CA ILE A 72 17.51 0.11 -10.27
C ILE A 72 17.56 -0.31 -8.79
N GLY A 73 17.12 -1.54 -8.50
CA GLY A 73 17.18 -2.15 -7.17
C GLY A 73 16.27 -1.49 -6.12
N ARG A 74 15.36 -0.61 -6.52
CA ARG A 74 14.43 0.11 -5.63
C ARG A 74 13.02 -0.03 -6.18
N GLN A 75 12.05 -0.29 -5.29
CA GLN A 75 10.66 -0.51 -5.70
C GLN A 75 9.65 0.04 -4.69
N GLY A 76 8.47 0.41 -5.17
CA GLY A 76 7.30 0.76 -4.37
C GLY A 76 6.59 2.01 -4.90
N LEU A 77 5.26 1.93 -5.01
CA LEU A 77 4.43 3.04 -5.51
C LEU A 77 4.64 4.34 -4.71
N GLY A 78 4.58 4.28 -3.38
CA GLY A 78 4.75 5.47 -2.54
C GLY A 78 6.12 6.11 -2.70
N SER A 79 7.19 5.31 -2.77
CA SER A 79 8.54 5.83 -3.00
C SER A 79 8.73 6.38 -4.41
N ALA A 80 8.10 5.76 -5.42
CA ALA A 80 8.14 6.25 -6.80
C ALA A 80 7.55 7.66 -6.87
N VAL A 81 6.37 7.83 -6.26
CA VAL A 81 5.69 9.12 -6.21
C VAL A 81 6.52 10.15 -5.44
N VAL A 82 7.07 9.82 -4.26
CA VAL A 82 7.90 10.75 -3.49
C VAL A 82 9.13 11.20 -4.29
N GLU A 83 9.86 10.28 -4.92
CA GLU A 83 11.03 10.63 -5.73
C GLU A 83 10.66 11.49 -6.94
N GLY A 84 9.57 11.17 -7.65
CA GLY A 84 9.08 11.99 -8.75
C GLY A 84 8.65 13.39 -8.31
N MET A 85 7.97 13.50 -7.16
CA MET A 85 7.58 14.79 -6.59
C MET A 85 8.79 15.62 -6.11
N LEU A 86 9.88 14.97 -5.67
CA LEU A 86 11.13 15.65 -5.31
C LEU A 86 11.86 16.21 -6.55
N LEU A 87 11.78 15.50 -7.69
CA LEU A 87 12.35 15.95 -8.96
C LEU A 87 11.56 17.08 -9.63
N ALA A 88 10.29 17.28 -9.25
CA ALA A 88 9.50 18.40 -9.75
C ALA A 88 10.18 19.74 -9.42
N ASP A 89 10.13 20.69 -10.36
CA ASP A 89 10.68 22.05 -10.20
C ASP A 89 9.62 23.15 -10.35
N THR A 90 8.36 22.75 -10.45
CA THR A 90 7.21 23.63 -10.69
C THR A 90 6.47 23.99 -9.40
N GLU A 91 5.61 25.02 -9.43
CA GLU A 91 4.84 25.46 -8.26
C GLU A 91 3.88 24.37 -7.75
N TYR A 92 3.30 23.61 -8.67
CA TYR A 92 2.36 22.54 -8.38
C TYR A 92 2.90 21.19 -8.87
N VAL A 93 2.47 20.14 -8.17
CA VAL A 93 2.76 18.76 -8.55
C VAL A 93 1.47 17.95 -8.58
N ALA A 94 1.27 17.22 -9.68
CA ALA A 94 0.18 16.29 -9.88
C ALA A 94 0.70 14.87 -9.86
N VAL A 95 -0.08 13.95 -9.33
CA VAL A 95 0.19 12.51 -9.35
C VAL A 95 -1.01 11.82 -9.96
N MET A 96 -0.76 10.87 -10.87
CA MET A 96 -1.79 10.07 -11.50
C MET A 96 -1.22 8.68 -11.84
N ASP A 97 -2.01 7.63 -11.69
CA ASP A 97 -1.63 6.28 -12.15
C ASP A 97 -1.55 6.24 -13.69
N ALA A 98 -0.58 5.51 -14.23
CA ALA A 98 -0.32 5.44 -15.67
C ALA A 98 -1.08 4.32 -16.41
N ASP A 99 -2.07 3.69 -15.77
CA ASP A 99 -2.75 2.47 -16.28
C ASP A 99 -4.02 2.76 -17.11
N GLY A 100 -4.21 4.02 -17.53
CA GLY A 100 -5.34 4.48 -18.33
C GLY A 100 -6.65 4.66 -17.56
N GLN A 101 -6.69 4.36 -16.25
CA GLN A 101 -7.91 4.51 -15.45
C GLN A 101 -8.23 5.98 -15.11
N HIS A 102 -7.20 6.82 -15.00
CA HIS A 102 -7.33 8.26 -14.77
C HIS A 102 -7.29 9.01 -16.10
N SER A 103 -8.27 9.89 -16.30
CA SER A 103 -8.36 10.71 -17.50
C SER A 103 -7.48 11.96 -17.38
N PRO A 104 -6.58 12.24 -18.34
CA PRO A 104 -5.87 13.52 -18.39
C PRO A 104 -6.81 14.73 -18.41
N VAL A 105 -7.97 14.62 -19.06
CA VAL A 105 -8.98 15.70 -19.09
C VAL A 105 -9.45 16.07 -17.68
N ASP A 106 -9.54 15.10 -16.78
CA ASP A 106 -9.89 15.36 -15.38
C ASP A 106 -8.78 16.15 -14.67
N LEU A 107 -7.50 15.92 -15.00
CA LEU A 107 -6.41 16.71 -14.42
C LEU A 107 -6.45 18.18 -14.89
N VAL A 108 -6.83 18.46 -16.14
CA VAL A 108 -7.01 19.85 -16.62
C VAL A 108 -8.12 20.54 -15.83
N ARG A 109 -9.26 19.87 -15.65
CA ARG A 109 -10.37 20.37 -14.81
C ARG A 109 -9.94 20.57 -13.36
N MET A 110 -9.09 19.68 -12.85
CA MET A 110 -8.51 19.81 -11.52
C MET A 110 -7.64 21.07 -11.39
N ILE A 111 -6.79 21.35 -12.38
CA ILE A 111 -5.97 22.56 -12.39
C ILE A 111 -6.85 23.82 -12.41
N GLN A 112 -7.89 23.84 -13.25
CA GLN A 112 -8.85 24.95 -13.32
C GLN A 112 -9.59 25.16 -11.99
N MET A 113 -10.11 24.09 -11.39
CA MET A 113 -10.78 24.18 -10.09
C MET A 113 -9.82 24.68 -8.99
N LEU A 114 -8.54 24.29 -9.03
CA LEU A 114 -7.54 24.81 -8.10
C LEU A 114 -7.35 26.32 -8.28
N GLN A 115 -7.28 26.82 -9.52
CA GLN A 115 -7.24 28.26 -9.82
C GLN A 115 -8.45 29.00 -9.25
N GLU A 116 -9.65 28.50 -9.51
CA GLU A 116 -10.91 29.15 -9.11
C GLU A 116 -11.10 29.18 -7.59
N THR A 117 -10.82 28.05 -6.93
CA THR A 117 -11.09 27.89 -5.50
C THR A 117 -9.96 28.38 -4.60
N GLY A 118 -8.74 28.50 -5.14
CA GLY A 118 -7.53 28.78 -4.36
C GLY A 118 -7.16 27.64 -3.40
N ALA A 119 -7.59 26.40 -3.70
CA ALA A 119 -7.29 25.23 -2.89
C ALA A 119 -5.79 24.94 -2.82
N ASN A 120 -5.35 24.42 -1.68
CA ASN A 120 -3.97 23.98 -1.47
C ASN A 120 -3.72 22.58 -2.05
N ILE A 121 -4.74 21.72 -1.96
CA ILE A 121 -4.73 20.34 -2.42
C ILE A 121 -6.08 20.06 -3.07
N LEU A 122 -6.04 19.46 -4.26
CA LEU A 122 -7.21 18.98 -4.97
C LEU A 122 -7.10 17.46 -5.19
N ILE A 123 -8.16 16.74 -4.86
CA ILE A 123 -8.19 15.28 -4.86
C ILE A 123 -9.22 14.80 -5.88
N GLY A 124 -8.82 13.88 -6.76
CA GLY A 124 -9.72 13.20 -7.68
C GLY A 124 -10.47 12.09 -6.95
N SER A 125 -11.76 12.31 -6.66
CA SER A 125 -12.60 11.39 -5.91
C SER A 125 -13.48 10.53 -6.82
N ARG A 126 -13.42 9.22 -6.61
CA ARG A 126 -14.28 8.24 -7.31
C ARG A 126 -15.70 8.20 -6.73
N PHE A 127 -15.90 8.76 -5.54
CA PHE A 127 -17.11 8.63 -4.73
C PHE A 127 -17.87 9.94 -4.54
N LYS A 128 -17.25 11.08 -4.86
CA LYS A 128 -17.90 12.39 -4.80
C LYS A 128 -19.09 12.45 -5.77
N ASP A 129 -20.20 13.04 -5.32
CA ASP A 129 -21.44 13.28 -6.06
C ASP A 129 -22.09 12.03 -6.72
N LYS A 130 -21.59 10.83 -6.40
CA LYS A 130 -22.27 9.58 -6.77
C LYS A 130 -23.34 9.29 -5.73
N VAL A 131 -24.59 9.65 -6.05
CA VAL A 131 -25.77 8.98 -5.49
C VAL A 131 -25.71 7.54 -5.99
N SER A 132 -25.04 6.67 -5.21
CA SER A 132 -25.15 5.20 -5.26
C SER A 132 -25.63 4.63 -6.59
N GLN A 133 -24.92 4.88 -7.71
CA GLN A 133 -25.23 4.20 -8.96
C GLN A 133 -24.49 2.88 -8.97
N GLU A 134 -25.30 1.85 -8.90
CA GLU A 134 -24.98 0.44 -8.82
C GLU A 134 -24.18 -0.03 -10.03
N SER A 135 -23.05 -0.68 -9.77
CA SER A 135 -22.70 -1.99 -10.34
C SER A 135 -21.38 -2.44 -9.71
N HIS A 136 -21.24 -3.75 -9.53
CA HIS A 136 -20.25 -4.46 -8.72
C HIS A 136 -20.60 -4.57 -7.23
N THR A 137 -21.67 -5.30 -6.95
CA THR A 137 -21.83 -6.06 -5.69
C THR A 137 -20.57 -6.90 -5.46
N GLY A 138 -19.82 -6.59 -4.41
CA GLY A 138 -18.61 -7.35 -4.07
C GLY A 138 -17.86 -6.83 -2.86
N PHE A 139 -17.17 -7.75 -2.18
CA PHE A 139 -16.25 -7.54 -1.05
C PHE A 139 -15.32 -6.31 -1.25
N ARG A 140 -14.90 -6.05 -2.50
CA ARG A 140 -14.07 -4.91 -2.92
C ARG A 140 -14.65 -3.52 -2.58
N ASN A 141 -15.96 -3.33 -2.70
CA ASN A 141 -16.61 -2.05 -2.39
C ASN A 141 -16.78 -1.83 -0.87
N GLY A 142 -16.98 -2.90 -0.10
CA GLY A 142 -16.99 -2.81 1.37
C GLY A 142 -15.62 -2.42 1.91
N LEU A 143 -14.57 -2.96 1.31
CA LEU A 143 -13.18 -2.74 1.67
C LEU A 143 -12.70 -1.32 1.42
N SER A 144 -13.04 -0.76 0.24
CA SER A 144 -12.75 0.65 -0.07
C SER A 144 -13.50 1.59 0.87
N ARG A 145 -14.77 1.29 1.19
CA ARG A 145 -15.56 2.07 2.16
C ARG A 145 -14.97 2.02 3.57
N PHE A 146 -14.46 0.86 4.00
CA PHE A 146 -13.79 0.70 5.28
C PHE A 146 -12.49 1.52 5.36
N GLY A 147 -11.64 1.42 4.33
CA GLY A 147 -10.41 2.22 4.24
C GLY A 147 -10.70 3.73 4.29
N ASN A 148 -11.72 4.20 3.56
CA ASN A 148 -12.13 5.60 3.57
C ASN A 148 -12.73 6.03 4.91
N ARG A 149 -13.45 5.15 5.62
CA ARG A 149 -13.99 5.45 6.96
C ARG A 149 -12.88 5.62 8.00
N ILE A 150 -11.90 4.71 8.02
CA ILE A 150 -10.71 4.83 8.90
C ILE A 150 -9.95 6.11 8.59
N SER A 151 -9.70 6.36 7.29
CA SER A 151 -8.95 7.54 6.86
C SER A 151 -9.64 8.84 7.28
N ARG A 152 -10.96 8.96 7.08
CA ARG A 152 -11.73 10.15 7.51
C ARG A 152 -11.62 10.39 9.01
N PHE A 153 -11.75 9.34 9.81
CA PHE A 153 -11.60 9.42 11.26
C PHE A 153 -10.21 9.93 11.66
N LEU A 154 -9.16 9.41 11.03
CA LEU A 154 -7.77 9.78 11.35
C LEU A 154 -7.35 11.16 10.82
N LEU A 155 -7.91 11.59 9.70
CA LEU A 155 -7.58 12.86 9.06
C LEU A 155 -8.39 14.04 9.62
N ASN A 156 -9.48 13.79 10.35
CA ASN A 156 -10.44 14.80 10.80
C ASN A 156 -10.95 15.68 9.64
N GLN A 157 -11.13 15.08 8.46
CA GLN A 157 -11.52 15.76 7.21
C GLN A 157 -12.68 14.99 6.56
N THR A 158 -13.60 15.70 5.93
CA THR A 158 -14.78 15.12 5.27
C THR A 158 -14.49 14.65 3.84
N LEU A 159 -13.30 14.08 3.60
CA LEU A 159 -12.89 13.59 2.28
C LEU A 159 -13.56 12.26 1.95
N THR A 160 -14.16 12.18 0.77
CA THR A 160 -14.82 10.98 0.25
C THR A 160 -13.83 9.93 -0.25
N ASP A 161 -12.66 10.32 -0.77
CA ASP A 161 -11.64 9.40 -1.30
C ASP A 161 -10.19 9.77 -0.92
N PRO A 162 -9.81 9.72 0.37
CA PRO A 162 -8.46 10.08 0.83
C PRO A 162 -7.36 9.09 0.41
N LEU A 163 -7.71 8.02 -0.32
CA LEU A 163 -6.81 6.95 -0.74
C LEU A 163 -6.59 6.90 -2.27
N THR A 164 -7.08 7.91 -3.00
CA THR A 164 -6.89 8.00 -4.45
C THR A 164 -5.41 8.15 -4.82
N GLY A 165 -5.03 7.61 -5.98
CA GLY A 165 -3.72 7.85 -6.62
C GLY A 165 -3.72 9.13 -7.46
N PHE A 166 -4.85 9.85 -7.53
CA PHE A 166 -5.02 11.01 -8.40
C PHE A 166 -5.23 12.29 -7.59
N PHE A 167 -4.19 13.13 -7.50
CA PHE A 167 -4.23 14.38 -6.74
C PHE A 167 -3.29 15.44 -7.33
N LEU A 168 -3.59 16.70 -7.01
CA LEU A 168 -2.84 17.89 -7.38
C LEU A 168 -2.60 18.71 -6.11
N MET A 169 -1.39 19.19 -5.88
CA MET A 169 -1.07 20.00 -4.71
C MET A 169 0.02 21.03 -4.95
N GLU A 170 0.08 22.04 -4.09
CA GLU A 170 1.24 22.94 -4.01
C GLU A 170 2.49 22.14 -3.64
N ARG A 171 3.55 22.25 -4.45
CA ARG A 171 4.81 21.52 -4.24
C ARG A 171 5.46 21.87 -2.90
N LYS A 172 5.38 23.14 -2.47
CA LYS A 172 5.95 23.58 -1.18
C LYS A 172 5.39 22.80 0.01
N LEU A 173 4.10 22.45 -0.01
CA LEU A 173 3.45 21.68 1.05
C LEU A 173 4.00 20.26 1.12
N PHE A 174 4.26 19.64 -0.04
CA PHE A 174 4.93 18.34 -0.09
C PHE A 174 6.34 18.42 0.50
N LEU A 175 7.13 19.45 0.14
CA LEU A 175 8.49 19.62 0.65
C LEU A 175 8.55 19.77 2.18
N GLU A 176 7.55 20.43 2.79
CA GLU A 176 7.45 20.54 4.26
C GLU A 176 7.37 19.16 4.95
N VAL A 177 6.72 18.19 4.30
CA VAL A 177 6.46 16.87 4.89
C VAL A 177 7.30 15.74 4.29
N ALA A 178 8.04 15.99 3.20
CA ALA A 178 8.82 14.98 2.48
C ALA A 178 9.78 14.20 3.38
N ARG A 179 10.33 14.83 4.43
CA ARG A 179 11.26 14.20 5.39
C ARG A 179 10.57 13.30 6.42
N ILE A 180 9.27 13.49 6.66
CA ILE A 180 8.52 12.78 7.71
C ILE A 180 7.51 11.77 7.15
N ILE A 181 7.20 11.84 5.85
CA ILE A 181 6.38 10.87 5.16
C ILE A 181 7.11 9.52 5.09
N ARG A 182 6.35 8.43 5.21
CA ARG A 182 6.87 7.06 5.05
C ARG A 182 6.46 6.53 3.67
N PRO A 183 7.38 6.49 2.69
CA PRO A 183 7.04 6.12 1.30
C PRO A 183 6.86 4.62 1.07
N SER A 184 7.01 3.78 2.10
CA SER A 184 6.95 2.33 2.03
C SER A 184 5.55 1.78 1.68
N GLY A 185 4.50 2.58 1.91
CA GLY A 185 3.12 2.23 1.62
C GLY A 185 2.66 2.43 0.17
N PHE A 186 1.45 1.95 -0.13
CA PHE A 186 0.77 2.13 -1.42
C PHE A 186 -0.08 3.41 -1.47
N LYS A 187 -0.44 4.00 -0.33
CA LYS A 187 -1.36 5.15 -0.23
C LYS A 187 -0.62 6.40 0.21
N ILE A 188 0.14 7.00 -0.71
CA ILE A 188 0.98 8.17 -0.44
C ILE A 188 0.16 9.42 -0.10
N LEU A 189 -1.00 9.62 -0.73
CA LEU A 189 -1.89 10.74 -0.41
C LEU A 189 -2.30 10.73 1.06
N PHE A 190 -2.61 9.56 1.62
CA PHE A 190 -2.94 9.43 3.04
C PHE A 190 -1.78 9.89 3.93
N GLU A 191 -0.53 9.51 3.64
CA GLU A 191 0.63 9.95 4.41
C GLU A 191 0.84 11.47 4.34
N ILE A 192 0.65 12.06 3.16
CA ILE A 192 0.75 13.51 2.95
C ILE A 192 -0.32 14.22 3.78
N LEU A 193 -1.59 13.83 3.62
CA LEU A 193 -2.72 14.43 4.33
C LEU A 193 -2.59 14.26 5.84
N TYR A 194 -2.20 13.07 6.30
CA TYR A 194 -1.99 12.81 7.72
C TYR A 194 -0.85 13.68 8.27
N SER A 195 0.24 13.86 7.52
CA SER A 195 1.37 14.69 7.94
C SER A 195 1.01 16.18 7.97
N LEU A 196 0.10 16.62 7.10
CA LEU A 196 -0.38 18.00 7.03
C LEU A 196 -1.62 18.27 7.91
N ARG A 197 -2.13 17.28 8.65
CA ARG A 197 -3.42 17.37 9.38
C ARG A 197 -3.50 18.50 10.41
N SER A 198 -2.38 18.98 10.93
CA SER A 198 -2.33 20.12 11.87
C SER A 198 -2.36 21.48 11.19
N ARG A 199 -2.25 21.53 9.86
CA ARG A 199 -2.31 22.75 9.06
C ARG A 199 -3.77 23.06 8.68
N ASN A 200 -4.11 24.34 8.67
CA ASN A 200 -5.40 24.80 8.14
C ASN A 200 -5.32 24.93 6.61
N LEU A 201 -5.45 23.80 5.91
CA LEU A 201 -5.38 23.75 4.44
C LEU A 201 -6.77 23.67 3.83
N LEU A 202 -6.97 24.40 2.73
CA LEU A 202 -8.14 24.25 1.89
C LEU A 202 -7.97 23.05 0.97
N ILE A 203 -8.60 21.93 1.34
CA ILE A 203 -8.62 20.71 0.53
C ILE A 203 -9.97 20.62 -0.18
N ARG A 204 -9.94 20.40 -1.50
CA ARG A 204 -11.14 20.20 -2.32
C ARG A 204 -11.09 18.82 -2.98
N GLU A 205 -12.27 18.30 -3.29
CA GLU A 205 -12.42 17.06 -4.07
C GLU A 205 -13.11 17.39 -5.39
N MET A 206 -12.73 16.71 -6.47
CA MET A 206 -13.42 16.75 -7.75
C MET A 206 -13.87 15.34 -8.10
N GLN A 207 -15.10 15.18 -8.58
CA GLN A 207 -15.53 13.88 -9.10
C GLN A 207 -14.72 13.55 -10.36
N ILE A 208 -14.18 12.34 -10.42
CA ILE A 208 -13.40 11.85 -11.58
C ILE A 208 -14.08 10.66 -12.25
N SER A 209 -13.84 10.52 -13.55
CA SER A 209 -14.28 9.36 -14.33
C SER A 209 -13.24 8.25 -14.21
N PHE A 210 -13.52 7.25 -13.35
CA PHE A 210 -12.61 6.11 -13.16
C PHE A 210 -12.93 5.01 -14.17
N ARG A 211 -12.10 4.89 -15.21
CA ARG A 211 -12.29 3.96 -16.33
C ARG A 211 -11.86 2.54 -15.94
N PRO A 212 -12.39 1.48 -16.59
CA PRO A 212 -11.76 0.17 -16.52
C PRO A 212 -10.33 0.25 -17.05
N ARG A 213 -9.44 -0.58 -16.52
CA ARG A 213 -8.03 -0.62 -16.94
C ARG A 213 -7.94 -1.08 -18.40
N ASN A 214 -7.14 -0.41 -19.22
CA ASN A 214 -6.99 -0.75 -20.64
C ASN A 214 -6.23 -2.09 -20.82
N ALA A 215 -5.21 -2.34 -19.98
CA ALA A 215 -4.42 -3.58 -19.96
C ALA A 215 -3.86 -3.90 -18.55
N GLY A 216 -3.67 -5.19 -18.24
CA GLY A 216 -3.01 -5.69 -17.01
C GLY A 216 -3.93 -6.23 -15.90
N GLU A 217 -3.36 -6.97 -14.94
CA GLU A 217 -4.10 -7.60 -13.83
C GLU A 217 -4.41 -6.62 -12.66
N SER A 218 -5.65 -6.67 -12.15
CA SER A 218 -6.12 -5.78 -11.07
C SER A 218 -5.52 -6.13 -9.71
N LYS A 219 -4.76 -5.20 -9.11
CA LYS A 219 -4.02 -5.40 -7.84
C LYS A 219 -4.84 -5.20 -6.55
N LEU A 220 -6.15 -4.90 -6.61
CA LEU A 220 -6.99 -4.70 -5.42
C LEU A 220 -7.43 -6.04 -4.81
N ASP A 221 -6.48 -6.71 -4.15
CA ASP A 221 -6.63 -7.95 -3.39
C ASP A 221 -6.60 -7.68 -1.88
N SER A 222 -7.04 -8.63 -1.07
CA SER A 222 -6.88 -8.73 0.40
C SER A 222 -5.51 -8.25 0.91
N ALA A 223 -4.43 -8.48 0.17
CA ALA A 223 -3.09 -7.98 0.49
C ALA A 223 -3.00 -6.45 0.58
N VAL A 224 -3.74 -5.68 -0.24
CA VAL A 224 -3.73 -4.20 -0.21
C VAL A 224 -4.33 -3.69 1.09
N VAL A 225 -5.30 -4.40 1.64
CA VAL A 225 -5.96 -4.07 2.91
C VAL A 225 -5.00 -4.23 4.06
N LEU A 226 -4.31 -5.38 4.09
CA LEU A 226 -3.32 -5.67 5.12
C LEU A 226 -2.17 -4.66 5.07
N ASP A 227 -1.74 -4.29 3.86
CA ASP A 227 -0.76 -3.22 3.65
C ASP A 227 -1.27 -1.87 4.18
N PHE A 228 -2.53 -1.51 3.93
CA PHE A 228 -3.12 -0.26 4.39
C PHE A 228 -3.30 -0.22 5.92
N VAL A 229 -3.82 -1.28 6.54
CA VAL A 229 -3.93 -1.40 8.00
C VAL A 229 -2.55 -1.33 8.64
N GLY A 230 -1.58 -2.02 8.05
CA GLY A 230 -0.17 -1.96 8.40
C GLY A 230 0.41 -0.55 8.40
N GLN A 231 0.17 0.16 7.30
CA GLN A 231 0.59 1.55 7.12
C GLN A 231 -0.02 2.47 8.18
N VAL A 232 -1.33 2.37 8.41
CA VAL A 232 -2.04 3.18 9.43
C VAL A 232 -1.48 2.93 10.83
N LEU A 233 -1.32 1.66 11.24
CA LEU A 233 -0.82 1.32 12.57
C LEU A 233 0.65 1.72 12.76
N SER A 234 1.48 1.52 11.73
CA SER A 234 2.86 2.02 11.71
C SER A 234 2.89 3.53 11.89
N ARG A 235 2.03 4.26 11.17
CA ARG A 235 1.98 5.72 11.27
C ARG A 235 1.51 6.20 12.64
N MET A 236 0.44 5.64 13.18
CA MET A 236 -0.09 5.99 14.50
C MET A 236 0.89 5.68 15.63
N SER A 237 1.71 4.65 15.47
CA SER A 237 2.74 4.25 16.44
C SER A 237 4.11 4.88 16.17
N ASN A 238 4.22 5.87 15.28
CA ASN A 238 5.49 6.46 14.87
C ASN A 238 6.55 5.44 14.43
N GLY A 239 6.12 4.31 13.86
CA GLY A 239 6.98 3.24 13.36
C GLY A 239 7.36 2.18 14.38
N VAL A 240 6.84 2.23 15.62
CA VAL A 240 7.06 1.15 16.60
C VAL A 240 6.45 -0.16 16.10
N ILE A 241 5.28 -0.11 15.46
CA ILE A 241 4.67 -1.28 14.82
C ILE A 241 5.12 -1.32 13.35
N PRO A 242 5.87 -2.34 12.91
CA PRO A 242 6.27 -2.47 11.52
C PRO A 242 5.07 -2.68 10.60
N GLU A 243 5.09 -2.12 9.39
CA GLU A 243 3.95 -2.15 8.46
C GLU A 243 3.45 -3.55 8.12
N LYS A 244 4.34 -4.54 8.08
CA LYS A 244 3.95 -5.93 7.74
C LYS A 244 3.51 -6.75 8.96
N PHE A 245 3.72 -6.24 10.17
CA PHE A 245 3.41 -6.97 11.40
C PHE A 245 1.91 -7.26 11.56
N PRO A 246 0.97 -6.32 11.32
CA PRO A 246 -0.46 -6.60 11.46
C PRO A 246 -0.95 -7.71 10.53
N GLY A 247 -0.50 -7.72 9.26
CA GLY A 247 -0.82 -8.80 8.32
C GLY A 247 -0.30 -10.16 8.79
N PHE A 248 0.94 -10.19 9.31
CA PHE A 248 1.53 -11.38 9.90
C PHE A 248 0.73 -11.90 11.11
N ALA A 249 0.33 -11.00 12.02
CA ALA A 249 -0.43 -11.34 13.22
C ALA A 249 -1.84 -11.85 12.90
N ILE A 250 -2.55 -11.21 11.97
CA ILE A 250 -3.89 -11.65 11.50
C ILE A 250 -3.82 -13.06 10.90
N ILE A 251 -2.82 -13.32 10.06
CA ILE A 251 -2.61 -14.66 9.49
C ILE A 251 -2.28 -15.66 10.59
N GLY A 252 -1.40 -15.31 11.54
CA GLY A 252 -1.09 -16.15 12.70
C GLY A 252 -2.34 -16.53 13.50
N GLY A 253 -3.24 -15.58 13.74
CA GLY A 253 -4.53 -15.82 14.38
C GLY A 253 -5.43 -16.77 13.56
N SER A 254 -5.48 -16.63 12.24
CA SER A 254 -6.22 -17.57 11.38
C SER A 254 -5.66 -19.00 11.46
N GLY A 255 -4.34 -19.16 11.64
CA GLY A 255 -3.71 -20.45 11.86
C GLY A 255 -4.18 -21.15 13.14
N VAL A 256 -4.51 -20.40 14.20
CA VAL A 256 -5.09 -20.97 15.43
C VAL A 256 -6.48 -21.55 15.18
N VAL A 257 -7.30 -20.88 14.36
CA VAL A 257 -8.62 -21.40 13.97
C VAL A 257 -8.48 -22.68 13.16
N ILE A 258 -7.56 -22.70 12.18
CA ILE A 258 -7.26 -23.90 11.39
C ILE A 258 -6.73 -25.04 12.27
N HIS A 259 -5.88 -24.73 13.25
CA HIS A 259 -5.37 -25.71 14.20
C HIS A 259 -6.52 -26.41 14.94
N PHE A 260 -7.44 -25.66 15.56
CA PHE A 260 -8.56 -26.25 16.29
C PHE A 260 -9.54 -27.00 15.39
N ALA A 261 -9.78 -26.53 14.15
CA ALA A 261 -10.62 -27.23 13.19
C ALA A 261 -10.02 -28.61 12.83
N VAL A 262 -8.72 -28.67 12.51
CA VAL A 262 -8.04 -29.93 12.20
C VAL A 262 -8.00 -30.86 13.41
N LEU A 263 -7.69 -30.32 14.59
CA LEU A 263 -7.67 -31.09 15.84
C LEU A 263 -9.04 -31.70 16.13
N TYR A 264 -10.12 -30.92 16.00
CA TYR A 264 -11.48 -31.39 16.18
C TYR A 264 -11.83 -32.51 15.20
N CYS A 265 -11.55 -32.33 13.90
CA CYS A 265 -11.82 -33.36 12.90
C CYS A 265 -11.06 -34.66 13.21
N LEU A 266 -9.77 -34.59 13.53
CA LEU A 266 -8.97 -35.78 13.79
C LEU A 266 -9.44 -36.53 15.04
N LEU A 267 -9.79 -35.82 16.11
CA LEU A 267 -10.27 -36.43 17.36
C LEU A 267 -11.67 -37.01 17.23
N PHE A 268 -12.63 -36.21 16.74
CA PHE A 268 -14.06 -36.53 16.86
C PHE A 268 -14.67 -37.13 15.59
N VAL A 269 -14.08 -36.88 14.42
CA VAL A 269 -14.57 -37.44 13.14
C VAL A 269 -13.78 -38.69 12.76
N TYR A 270 -12.45 -38.65 12.90
CA TYR A 270 -11.57 -39.75 12.50
C TYR A 270 -11.11 -40.65 13.67
N GLY A 271 -11.43 -40.31 14.92
CA GLY A 271 -11.13 -41.13 16.09
C GLY A 271 -9.64 -41.32 16.37
N GLN A 272 -8.79 -40.38 15.95
CA GLN A 272 -7.34 -40.45 16.13
C GLN A 272 -6.91 -40.14 17.57
N THR A 273 -5.71 -40.60 17.94
CA THR A 273 -5.15 -40.28 19.26
C THR A 273 -4.85 -38.78 19.39
N PHE A 274 -4.92 -38.26 20.62
CA PHE A 274 -4.68 -36.84 20.89
C PHE A 274 -3.30 -36.37 20.42
N LEU A 275 -2.24 -37.13 20.73
CA LEU A 275 -0.88 -36.72 20.38
C LEU A 275 -0.66 -36.66 18.85
N ALA A 276 -1.17 -37.65 18.11
CA ALA A 276 -1.10 -37.66 16.65
C ALA A 276 -1.92 -36.51 16.03
N SER A 277 -3.11 -36.27 16.58
CA SER A 277 -3.99 -35.17 16.15
C SER A 277 -3.35 -33.80 16.40
N GLN A 278 -2.77 -33.61 17.58
CA GLN A 278 -2.10 -32.37 17.99
C GLN A 278 -0.90 -32.08 17.09
N GLY A 279 -0.02 -33.05 16.85
CA GLY A 279 1.13 -32.89 15.97
C GLY A 279 0.73 -32.53 14.54
N THR A 280 -0.29 -33.21 14.01
CA THR A 280 -0.81 -32.95 12.66
C THR A 280 -1.43 -31.55 12.56
N ALA A 281 -2.25 -31.15 13.55
CA ALA A 281 -2.86 -29.83 13.58
C ALA A 281 -1.81 -28.70 13.65
N ILE A 282 -0.72 -28.88 14.39
CA ILE A 282 0.40 -27.92 14.44
C ILE A 282 1.05 -27.77 13.06
N LEU A 283 1.38 -28.89 12.40
CA LEU A 283 2.02 -28.86 11.08
C LEU A 283 1.12 -28.18 10.04
N VAL A 284 -0.17 -28.52 10.01
CA VAL A 284 -1.13 -27.90 9.09
C VAL A 284 -1.24 -26.39 9.34
N ALA A 285 -1.31 -25.96 10.60
CA ALA A 285 -1.35 -24.53 10.95
C ALA A 285 -0.07 -23.78 10.54
N ILE A 286 1.10 -24.40 10.68
CA ILE A 286 2.37 -23.80 10.22
C ILE A 286 2.38 -23.65 8.69
N VAL A 287 1.97 -24.68 7.96
CA VAL A 287 1.89 -24.64 6.48
C VAL A 287 0.89 -23.58 6.03
N TRP A 288 -0.28 -23.49 6.68
CA TRP A 288 -1.27 -22.44 6.45
C TRP A 288 -0.69 -21.04 6.63
N ASN A 289 -0.06 -20.80 7.79
CA ASN A 289 0.55 -19.51 8.11
C ASN A 289 1.66 -19.13 7.13
N TYR A 290 2.54 -20.07 6.78
CA TYR A 290 3.60 -19.85 5.80
C TYR A 290 3.04 -19.51 4.43
N THR A 291 2.06 -20.28 3.97
CA THR A 291 1.46 -20.13 2.64
C THR A 291 0.78 -18.77 2.51
N LEU A 292 -0.05 -18.39 3.48
CA LEU A 292 -0.73 -17.09 3.46
C LEU A 292 0.25 -15.92 3.62
N ASN A 293 1.28 -16.03 4.47
CA ASN A 293 2.28 -14.96 4.58
C ASN A 293 3.10 -14.81 3.30
N ASN A 294 3.47 -15.92 2.65
CA ASN A 294 4.16 -15.90 1.36
C ASN A 294 3.28 -15.29 0.28
N ARG A 295 1.97 -15.55 0.29
CA ARG A 295 1.03 -15.01 -0.70
C ARG A 295 0.67 -13.54 -0.42
N LEU A 296 0.38 -13.17 0.82
CA LEU A 296 -0.24 -11.87 1.15
C LEU A 296 0.78 -10.89 1.74
N THR A 297 1.30 -11.18 2.93
CA THR A 297 2.15 -10.26 3.72
C THR A 297 3.46 -9.94 2.98
N PHE A 298 4.19 -10.96 2.55
CA PHE A 298 5.50 -10.86 1.91
C PHE A 298 5.42 -11.06 0.39
N ARG A 299 4.32 -10.58 -0.22
CA ARG A 299 4.03 -10.74 -1.66
C ARG A 299 5.10 -10.25 -2.63
N ARG A 300 6.04 -9.41 -2.19
CA ARG A 300 7.14 -8.93 -3.04
C ARG A 300 8.30 -9.93 -3.08
N ASN A 301 8.54 -10.62 -1.97
CA ASN A 301 9.64 -11.56 -1.82
C ASN A 301 9.13 -13.00 -1.86
N ARG A 302 8.05 -13.26 -2.61
CA ARG A 302 7.42 -14.58 -2.64
C ARG A 302 8.43 -15.62 -3.07
N ARG A 303 8.44 -16.74 -2.37
CA ARG A 303 9.19 -17.92 -2.78
C ARG A 303 8.30 -18.82 -3.62
N HIS A 304 8.83 -19.29 -4.74
CA HIS A 304 8.17 -20.19 -5.70
C HIS A 304 9.02 -21.44 -5.93
N GLY A 305 8.39 -22.53 -6.39
CA GLY A 305 9.06 -23.80 -6.70
C GLY A 305 9.89 -24.35 -5.54
N ALA A 306 11.12 -24.81 -5.81
CA ALA A 306 12.01 -25.36 -4.78
C ALA A 306 12.33 -24.37 -3.64
N LYS A 307 12.33 -23.05 -3.92
CA LYS A 307 12.57 -22.02 -2.88
C LYS A 307 11.44 -21.98 -1.86
N TRP A 308 10.22 -22.38 -2.24
CA TRP A 308 9.07 -22.43 -1.35
C TRP A 308 9.29 -23.44 -0.22
N PHE A 309 9.72 -24.66 -0.54
CA PHE A 309 10.01 -25.70 0.46
C PHE A 309 11.16 -25.32 1.39
N ARG A 310 12.23 -24.72 0.86
CA ARG A 310 13.32 -24.18 1.68
C ARG A 310 12.82 -23.07 2.61
N GLY A 311 11.91 -22.22 2.13
CA GLY A 311 11.27 -21.19 2.94
C GLY A 311 10.39 -21.75 4.05
N LEU A 312 9.60 -22.78 3.77
CA LEU A 312 8.79 -23.48 4.76
C LEU A 312 9.67 -24.11 5.86
N ALA A 313 10.77 -24.76 5.49
CA ALA A 313 11.72 -25.34 6.45
C ALA A 313 12.35 -24.27 7.37
N LEU A 314 12.80 -23.14 6.80
CA LEU A 314 13.29 -22.00 7.57
C LEU A 314 12.20 -21.43 8.50
N PHE A 315 10.98 -21.31 8.01
CA PHE A 315 9.85 -20.82 8.79
C PHE A 315 9.51 -21.74 9.97
N MET A 316 9.54 -23.06 9.78
CA MET A 316 9.40 -24.05 10.85
C MET A 316 10.46 -23.86 11.93
N MET A 317 11.74 -23.73 11.56
CA MET A 317 12.82 -23.49 12.52
C MET A 317 12.61 -22.19 13.31
N VAL A 318 12.20 -21.11 12.63
CA VAL A 318 11.88 -19.83 13.27
C VAL A 318 10.74 -19.99 14.28
N CYS A 319 9.65 -20.67 13.89
CA CYS A 319 8.50 -20.92 14.77
C CYS A 319 8.86 -21.76 16.00
N SER A 320 9.71 -22.79 15.83
CA SER A 320 10.20 -23.60 16.95
C SER A 320 11.01 -22.74 17.95
N ALA A 321 11.91 -21.89 17.46
CA ALA A 321 12.64 -20.96 18.31
C ALA A 321 11.69 -19.94 18.99
N GLY A 322 10.68 -19.44 18.27
CA GLY A 322 9.68 -18.53 18.84
C GLY A 322 8.84 -19.17 19.94
N ALA A 323 8.57 -20.47 19.87
CA ALA A 323 7.92 -21.20 20.94
C ALA A 323 8.79 -21.25 22.21
N LEU A 324 10.11 -21.41 22.06
CA LEU A 324 11.05 -21.34 23.19
C LEU A 324 11.11 -19.93 23.79
N VAL A 325 11.11 -18.88 22.96
CA VAL A 325 11.04 -17.48 23.42
C VAL A 325 9.76 -17.23 24.22
N ASN A 326 8.62 -17.73 23.73
CA ASN A 326 7.34 -17.64 24.45
C ASN A 326 7.44 -18.29 25.84
N LEU A 327 7.86 -19.55 25.90
CA LEU A 327 8.01 -20.28 27.16
C LEU A 327 9.00 -19.60 28.12
N GLY A 328 10.12 -19.10 27.61
CA GLY A 328 11.14 -18.41 28.41
C GLY A 328 10.60 -17.12 29.03
N VAL A 329 10.00 -16.25 28.23
CA VAL A 329 9.44 -14.97 28.72
C VAL A 329 8.28 -15.21 29.69
N ALA A 330 7.36 -16.12 29.35
CA ALA A 330 6.25 -16.45 30.24
C ALA A 330 6.75 -17.05 31.57
N GLY A 331 7.73 -17.95 31.52
CA GLY A 331 8.33 -18.57 32.71
C GLY A 331 9.02 -17.56 33.62
N MET A 332 9.81 -16.64 33.05
CA MET A 332 10.52 -15.61 33.81
C MET A 332 9.55 -14.65 34.52
N LEU A 333 8.50 -14.19 33.83
CA LEU A 333 7.52 -13.27 34.40
C LEU A 333 6.68 -13.95 35.48
N ASN A 334 6.25 -15.19 35.23
CA ASN A 334 5.50 -15.97 36.21
C ASN A 334 6.35 -16.25 37.46
N GLY A 335 7.63 -16.60 37.28
CA GLY A 335 8.58 -16.78 38.39
C GLY A 335 8.87 -15.49 39.17
N SER A 336 8.62 -14.32 38.57
CA SER A 336 8.73 -13.00 39.24
C SER A 336 7.45 -12.60 39.99
N GLY A 337 6.44 -13.47 40.06
CA GLY A 337 5.18 -13.21 40.76
C GLY A 337 4.07 -12.55 39.93
N LEU A 338 4.26 -12.37 38.61
CA LEU A 338 3.19 -11.90 37.72
C LEU A 338 2.14 -12.99 37.52
N ALA A 339 0.88 -12.58 37.41
CA ALA A 339 -0.24 -13.49 37.18
C ALA A 339 -0.02 -14.36 35.93
N TRP A 340 -0.37 -15.65 36.02
CA TRP A 340 -0.10 -16.65 34.98
C TRP A 340 -0.60 -16.25 33.59
N TRP A 341 -1.78 -15.60 33.50
CA TRP A 341 -2.38 -15.19 32.24
C TRP A 341 -1.67 -13.97 31.62
N VAL A 342 -1.15 -13.06 32.46
CA VAL A 342 -0.34 -11.91 32.03
C VAL A 342 1.00 -12.43 31.49
N SER A 343 1.63 -13.33 32.23
CA SER A 343 2.89 -13.97 31.85
C SER A 343 2.74 -14.76 30.55
N GLY A 344 1.67 -15.54 30.41
CA GLY A 344 1.35 -16.26 29.18
C GLY A 344 1.11 -15.33 27.98
N LEU A 345 0.34 -14.25 28.17
CA LEU A 345 0.10 -13.27 27.11
C LEU A 345 1.41 -12.57 26.68
N ALA A 346 2.26 -12.18 27.63
CA ALA A 346 3.55 -11.59 27.34
C ALA A 346 4.47 -12.54 26.56
N GLY A 347 4.50 -13.83 26.93
CA GLY A 347 5.21 -14.86 26.18
C GLY A 347 4.70 -15.00 24.75
N ILE A 348 3.37 -15.04 24.54
CA ILE A 348 2.78 -15.11 23.20
C ILE A 348 3.20 -13.89 22.36
N LEU A 349 3.11 -12.68 22.91
CA LEU A 349 3.50 -11.46 22.22
C LEU A 349 5.00 -11.46 21.86
N ALA A 350 5.86 -11.89 22.77
CA ALA A 350 7.30 -12.03 22.52
C ALA A 350 7.60 -13.07 21.42
N GLY A 351 6.95 -14.23 21.47
CA GLY A 351 7.08 -15.28 20.45
C GLY A 351 6.60 -14.83 19.07
N VAL A 352 5.47 -14.10 18.99
CA VAL A 352 4.98 -13.53 17.73
C VAL A 352 5.93 -12.46 17.19
N GLY A 353 6.46 -11.58 18.05
CA GLY A 353 7.46 -10.58 17.68
C GLY A 353 8.75 -11.19 17.15
N TRP A 354 9.23 -12.26 17.80
CA TRP A 354 10.36 -13.07 17.34
C TRP A 354 10.07 -13.68 15.96
N ASN A 355 8.95 -14.39 15.84
CA ASN A 355 8.56 -15.07 14.60
C ASN A 355 8.47 -14.09 13.44
N TYR A 356 7.87 -12.91 13.64
CA TYR A 356 7.80 -11.86 12.62
C TYR A 356 9.19 -11.38 12.22
N SER A 357 10.02 -11.00 13.19
CA SER A 357 11.33 -10.39 12.95
C SER A 357 12.26 -11.37 12.22
N MET A 358 12.39 -12.59 12.74
CA MET A 358 13.24 -13.61 12.15
C MET A 358 12.72 -14.08 10.79
N SER A 359 11.40 -14.18 10.61
CA SER A 359 10.83 -14.51 9.30
C SER A 359 11.16 -13.45 8.26
N ARG A 360 11.10 -12.16 8.62
CA ARG A 360 11.48 -11.07 7.72
C ARG A 360 12.95 -11.17 7.30
N PHE A 361 13.86 -11.47 8.23
CA PHE A 361 15.30 -11.49 7.96
C PHE A 361 15.84 -12.81 7.37
N LEU A 362 15.20 -13.95 7.63
CA LEU A 362 15.69 -15.27 7.22
C LEU A 362 14.83 -15.88 6.11
N VAL A 363 13.51 -15.79 6.24
CA VAL A 363 12.55 -16.42 5.31
C VAL A 363 12.23 -15.52 4.13
N TRP A 364 11.90 -14.24 4.34
CA TRP A 364 11.53 -13.32 3.26
C TRP A 364 12.49 -12.15 3.14
N LYS A 365 13.80 -12.47 3.03
CA LYS A 365 14.87 -11.50 2.80
C LYS A 365 14.47 -10.51 1.69
N THR A 366 14.36 -9.24 2.08
CA THR A 366 14.31 -8.08 1.18
C THR A 366 15.66 -7.83 0.57
#